data_AF-A0A1M6SRE5-F1
#
_entry.id   AF-A0A1M6SRE5-F1
#
_cell.length_a   1.000
_cell.length_b   1.000
_cell.length_c   1.000
_cell.angle_alpha   90.00
_cell.angle_beta   90.00
_cell.angle_gamma   90.00
#
_symmetry.space_group_name_H-M   'P 1'
#
loop_
_entity.id
_entity.type
_entity.pdbx_description
1 polymer ?
#
loop_
_entity_poly.entity_id
_entity_poly.type
_entity_poly.pdbx_seq_one_letter_code
_entity_poly.pdbx_strand_id
1 'polypeptide(L)'
;MSREDYIKALIKSHGYTMKNFAKIINMPYTTLLSILNGSIGGAAMDNVLKICGALNIRIEDLNNLAANVETENPRAAVAANIDPQLLRLLQDMPAEKQIALKLLLANK
;
A
#
# COMPACT_ATOMS: atom_id res chain seq x y z
N MET A 1 -11.28 -7.00 -11.79
CA MET A 1 -10.59 -7.97 -10.92
C MET A 1 -11.09 -7.74 -9.49
N SER A 2 -11.37 -8.76 -8.67
CA SER A 2 -11.79 -8.53 -7.28
C SER A 2 -10.59 -8.15 -6.40
N ARG A 3 -10.83 -7.51 -5.26
CA ARG A 3 -9.78 -7.16 -4.28
C ARG A 3 -9.09 -8.41 -3.76
N GLU A 4 -9.88 -9.46 -3.57
CA GLU A 4 -9.45 -10.75 -3.08
C GLU A 4 -8.55 -11.47 -4.09
N ASP A 5 -8.88 -11.41 -5.38
CA ASP A 5 -8.04 -11.96 -6.46
C ASP A 5 -6.72 -11.21 -6.61
N TYR A 6 -6.76 -9.88 -6.44
CA TYR A 6 -5.54 -9.06 -6.43
C TYR A 6 -4.60 -9.48 -5.29
N ILE A 7 -5.12 -9.65 -4.08
CA ILE A 7 -4.32 -10.12 -2.93
C ILE A 7 -3.76 -11.52 -3.21
N LYS A 8 -4.56 -12.43 -3.77
CA LYS A 8 -4.07 -13.78 -4.14
C LYS A 8 -2.93 -13.72 -5.15
N ALA A 9 -3.03 -12.84 -6.16
CA ALA A 9 -1.98 -12.63 -7.14
C ALA A 9 -0.73 -12.05 -6.50
N LEU A 10 -0.88 -11.07 -5.61
CA LEU A 10 0.23 -10.42 -4.92
C LEU A 10 0.99 -11.40 -4.02
N ILE A 11 0.29 -12.20 -3.21
CA ILE A 11 0.90 -13.26 -2.39
C ILE A 11 1.77 -14.20 -3.24
N LYS A 12 1.26 -14.61 -4.41
CA LYS A 12 2.01 -15.45 -5.36
C LYS A 12 3.20 -14.73 -5.98
N SER A 13 3.05 -13.44 -6.32
CA SER A 13 4.13 -12.59 -6.87
C SER A 13 5.29 -12.42 -5.89
N HIS A 14 5.01 -12.42 -4.58
CA HIS A 14 6.02 -12.41 -3.52
C HIS A 14 6.68 -13.79 -3.29
N GLY A 15 6.32 -14.82 -4.06
CA GLY A 15 6.87 -16.17 -3.92
C GLY A 15 6.27 -16.98 -2.77
N TYR A 16 5.20 -16.50 -2.15
CA TYR A 16 4.55 -17.20 -1.05
C TYR A 16 3.44 -18.14 -1.53
N THR A 17 3.32 -19.29 -0.87
CA THR A 17 2.11 -20.09 -0.92
C THR A 17 1.11 -19.56 0.10
N MET A 18 -0.20 -19.76 -0.12
CA MET A 18 -1.23 -19.30 0.82
C MET A 18 -1.04 -19.88 2.23
N LYS A 19 -0.59 -21.13 2.34
CA LYS A 19 -0.26 -21.76 3.62
C LYS A 19 0.94 -21.08 4.30
N ASN A 20 1.98 -20.76 3.55
CA ASN A 20 3.16 -20.12 4.12
C ASN A 20 2.85 -18.68 4.53
N PHE A 21 2.13 -17.95 3.69
CA PHE A 21 1.70 -16.59 3.98
C PHE A 21 0.87 -16.51 5.27
N ALA A 22 -0.10 -17.42 5.45
CA ALA A 22 -0.90 -17.51 6.66
C ALA A 22 -0.02 -17.66 7.94
N LYS A 23 1.04 -18.48 7.87
CA LYS A 23 2.00 -18.64 8.98
C LYS A 23 2.79 -17.35 9.26
N ILE A 24 3.27 -16.68 8.21
CA ILE A 24 4.05 -15.44 8.33
C ILE A 24 3.23 -14.33 9.01
N ILE A 25 1.96 -14.21 8.65
CA ILE A 25 1.06 -13.19 9.23
C ILE A 25 0.40 -13.64 10.55
N ASN A 26 0.81 -14.81 11.07
CA ASN A 26 0.25 -15.43 12.27
C ASN A 26 -1.29 -15.53 12.24
N MET A 27 -1.84 -16.03 11.13
CA MET A 27 -3.27 -16.22 10.91
C MET A 27 -3.56 -17.69 10.56
N PRO A 28 -4.65 -18.29 11.07
CA PRO A 28 -5.05 -19.62 10.64
C PRO A 28 -5.30 -19.67 9.13
N TYR A 29 -4.83 -20.73 8.47
CA TYR A 29 -4.98 -20.91 7.02
C TYR A 29 -6.45 -20.84 6.57
N THR A 30 -7.35 -21.43 7.36
CA THR A 30 -8.79 -21.42 7.12
C THR A 30 -9.39 -20.02 7.23
N THR A 31 -8.91 -19.21 8.17
CA THR A 31 -9.31 -17.80 8.31
C THR A 31 -8.87 -16.98 7.10
N LEU A 32 -7.61 -17.10 6.69
CA LEU A 32 -7.11 -16.42 5.49
C LEU A 32 -7.93 -16.81 4.25
N LEU A 33 -8.19 -18.11 4.05
CA LEU A 33 -9.01 -18.58 2.93
C LEU A 33 -10.45 -18.05 3.00
N SER A 34 -11.07 -18.04 4.18
CA SER A 34 -12.42 -17.52 4.34
C SER A 34 -12.51 -16.03 3.97
N ILE A 35 -11.50 -15.24 4.35
CA ILE A 35 -11.41 -13.82 3.99
C ILE A 35 -11.22 -13.65 2.48
N LEU A 36 -10.33 -14.43 1.87
CA LEU A 36 -9.99 -14.32 0.44
C LEU A 36 -11.02 -14.97 -0.51
N ASN A 37 -11.91 -15.82 -0.01
CA ASN A 37 -12.98 -16.44 -0.82
C ASN A 37 -14.36 -15.83 -0.53
N GLY A 38 -14.51 -15.12 0.58
CA GLY A 38 -15.71 -14.39 0.94
C GLY A 38 -15.60 -12.91 0.55
N SER A 39 -15.52 -12.05 1.56
CA SER A 39 -15.38 -10.61 1.39
C SER A 39 -14.35 -10.08 2.38
N ILE A 40 -13.30 -9.42 1.86
CA ILE A 40 -12.30 -8.80 2.73
C ILE A 40 -12.88 -7.62 3.53
N GLY A 41 -13.90 -6.95 3.00
CA GLY A 41 -14.57 -5.84 3.68
C GLY A 41 -15.40 -6.24 4.89
N GLY A 42 -15.77 -7.53 5.02
CA GLY A 42 -16.45 -8.07 6.20
C GLY A 42 -15.50 -8.68 7.24
N ALA A 43 -14.19 -8.70 6.97
CA ALA A 43 -13.22 -9.24 7.90
C ALA A 43 -12.92 -8.24 9.02
N ALA A 44 -12.53 -8.75 10.19
CA ALA A 44 -12.05 -7.91 11.28
C ALA A 44 -10.87 -7.03 10.81
N MET A 45 -10.88 -5.74 11.15
CA MET A 45 -9.85 -4.77 10.74
C MET A 45 -8.42 -5.24 11.07
N ASP A 46 -8.22 -5.89 12.22
CA ASP A 46 -6.92 -6.46 12.61
C ASP A 46 -6.40 -7.47 11.56
N ASN A 47 -7.27 -8.33 11.05
CA ASN A 47 -6.92 -9.31 10.03
C ASN A 47 -6.60 -8.63 8.68
N VAL A 48 -7.36 -7.60 8.32
CA VAL A 48 -7.12 -6.82 7.09
C VAL A 48 -5.75 -6.12 7.18
N LEU A 49 -5.47 -5.46 8.31
CA LEU A 49 -4.20 -4.78 8.54
C LEU A 49 -3.00 -5.73 8.51
N LYS A 50 -3.11 -6.94 9.07
CA LYS A 50 -2.05 -7.96 8.99
C LYS A 50 -1.74 -8.38 7.55
N ILE A 51 -2.78 -8.61 6.75
CA ILE A 51 -2.64 -9.00 5.33
C ILE A 51 -1.99 -7.84 4.56
N CYS A 52 -2.53 -6.62 4.69
CA CYS A 52 -2.01 -5.44 3.99
C CYS A 52 -0.58 -5.10 4.41
N GLY A 53 -0.27 -5.16 5.71
CA GLY A 53 1.06 -4.88 6.25
C GLY A 53 2.11 -5.87 5.77
N ALA A 54 1.79 -7.17 5.73
CA ALA A 54 2.71 -8.19 5.23
C ALA A 54 2.97 -8.10 3.72
N LEU A 55 2.02 -7.53 2.97
CA LEU A 55 2.14 -7.30 1.53
C LEU A 55 2.66 -5.89 1.20
N ASN A 56 2.91 -5.06 2.22
CA ASN A 56 3.33 -3.67 2.09
C ASN A 56 2.40 -2.83 1.17
N ILE A 57 1.09 -3.07 1.26
CA ILE A 57 0.05 -2.34 0.53
C ILE A 57 -0.78 -1.50 1.49
N ARG A 58 -1.28 -0.36 1.03
CA ARG A 58 -2.24 0.43 1.81
C ARG A 58 -3.65 -0.07 1.55
N ILE A 59 -4.49 0.03 2.57
CA ILE A 59 -5.92 -0.30 2.45
C ILE A 59 -6.60 0.61 1.42
N GLU A 60 -6.17 1.87 1.34
CA GLU A 60 -6.59 2.83 0.32
C GLU A 60 -6.39 2.29 -1.11
N ASP A 61 -5.22 1.70 -1.38
CA ASP A 61 -4.89 1.15 -2.70
C ASP A 61 -5.81 -0.04 -3.04
N LEU A 62 -6.21 -0.81 -2.03
CA LEU A 62 -7.15 -1.92 -2.20
C LEU A 62 -8.58 -1.43 -2.46
N ASN A 63 -8.97 -0.29 -1.89
CA ASN A 63 -10.28 0.31 -2.10
C ASN A 63 -10.39 0.98 -3.49
N ASN A 64 -9.28 1.56 -3.96
CA ASN A 64 -9.14 2.12 -5.30
C ASN A 64 -9.16 1.04 -6.40
N LEU A 65 -8.98 -0.24 -6.06
CA LEU A 65 -9.16 -1.33 -7.00
C LEU A 65 -10.65 -1.71 -7.20
N ALA A 66 -11.49 -1.42 -6.20
CA ALA A 66 -12.93 -1.71 -6.23
C ALA A 66 -13.73 -0.54 -6.83
N ALA A 67 -13.31 0.69 -6.58
CA ALA A 67 -13.74 1.83 -7.37
C ALA A 67 -12.97 1.76 -8.69
N ASN A 68 -13.60 1.55 -9.85
CA ASN A 68 -12.89 1.62 -11.15
C ASN A 68 -12.46 3.06 -11.45
N VAL A 69 -11.57 3.60 -10.62
CA VAL A 69 -10.90 4.86 -10.84
C VAL A 69 -9.45 4.45 -10.97
N GLU A 70 -8.97 4.47 -12.21
CA GLU A 70 -7.56 4.59 -12.56
C GLU A 70 -7.05 5.87 -11.90
N THR A 71 -6.90 5.86 -10.57
CA THR A 71 -6.21 6.91 -9.86
C THR A 71 -4.75 6.61 -10.03
N GLU A 72 -4.24 7.07 -11.17
CA GLU A 72 -2.93 7.68 -11.25
C GLU A 72 -2.53 8.22 -9.87
N ASN A 73 -1.62 7.46 -9.25
CA ASN A 73 -1.09 7.66 -7.92
C ASN A 73 -0.88 9.16 -7.67
N PRO A 74 -1.49 9.78 -6.63
CA PRO A 74 -1.29 11.20 -6.36
C PRO A 74 0.19 11.54 -6.25
N ARG A 75 1.05 10.64 -5.73
CA ARG A 75 2.52 10.83 -5.73
C ARG A 75 3.15 10.84 -7.12
N ALA A 76 2.61 10.08 -8.08
CA ALA A 76 3.09 10.09 -9.46
C ALA A 76 2.57 11.32 -10.22
N ALA A 77 1.33 11.76 -9.96
CA ALA A 77 0.77 12.96 -10.57
C ALA A 77 1.47 14.25 -10.10
N VAL A 78 1.88 14.36 -8.82
CA VAL A 78 2.74 15.49 -8.40
C VAL A 78 4.14 15.36 -9.00
N ALA A 79 4.76 14.18 -9.00
CA ALA A 79 6.10 14.00 -9.59
C ALA A 79 6.15 14.27 -11.11
N ALA A 80 5.05 14.05 -11.83
CA ALA A 80 4.93 14.35 -13.25
C ALA A 80 4.84 15.87 -13.55
N ASN A 81 4.35 16.68 -12.60
CA ASN A 81 4.24 18.14 -12.73
C ASN A 81 5.32 18.91 -11.97
N ILE A 82 6.15 18.24 -11.17
CA ILE A 82 7.30 18.86 -10.52
C ILE A 82 8.51 18.69 -11.43
N ASP A 83 9.20 19.79 -11.69
CA ASP A 83 10.44 19.78 -12.46
C ASP A 83 11.42 18.72 -11.91
N PRO A 84 11.92 17.79 -12.75
CA PRO A 84 12.74 16.67 -12.30
C PRO A 84 14.08 17.10 -11.70
N GLN A 85 14.58 18.28 -12.06
CA GLN A 85 15.79 18.84 -11.46
C GLN A 85 15.51 19.34 -10.04
N LEU A 86 14.36 19.97 -9.81
CA LEU A 86 13.93 20.39 -8.47
C LEU A 86 13.78 19.19 -7.52
N LEU A 87 13.25 18.07 -8.00
CA LEU A 87 13.14 16.84 -7.20
C LEU A 87 14.50 16.32 -6.74
N ARG A 88 15.49 16.27 -7.66
CA ARG A 88 16.86 15.85 -7.33
C ARG A 88 17.49 16.77 -6.28
N LEU A 89 17.34 18.08 -6.46
CA LEU A 89 17.87 19.06 -5.50
C LEU A 89 17.26 18.91 -4.10
N LEU A 90 15.96 18.60 -4.00
CA LEU A 90 15.31 18.34 -2.72
C LEU A 90 15.80 17.04 -2.06
N GLN A 91 16.12 16.02 -2.86
CA GLN A 91 16.60 14.72 -2.36
C GLN A 91 18.07 14.75 -1.93
N ASP A 92 18.92 15.47 -2.66
CA ASP A 92 20.36 15.60 -2.37
C ASP A 92 20.67 16.58 -1.24
N MET A 93 19.65 17.30 -0.76
CA MET A 93 19.80 18.30 0.27
C MET A 93 19.99 17.67 1.66
N PRO A 94 20.96 18.14 2.49
CA PRO A 94 21.16 17.67 3.86
C PRO A 94 19.91 17.81 4.74
N ALA A 95 19.80 16.93 5.74
CA ALA A 95 18.61 16.82 6.59
C ALA A 95 18.24 18.14 7.28
N GLU A 96 19.22 18.95 7.69
CA GLU A 96 18.96 20.22 8.38
C GLU A 96 18.21 21.20 7.47
N LYS A 97 18.59 21.27 6.19
CA LYS A 97 17.95 22.15 5.23
C LYS A 97 16.55 21.65 4.84
N GLN A 98 16.33 20.32 4.82
CA GLN A 98 14.98 19.76 4.59
C GLN A 98 14.03 20.11 5.73
N ILE A 99 14.51 20.08 6.98
CA ILE A 99 13.73 20.45 8.16
C ILE A 99 13.40 21.95 8.14
N ALA A 100 14.38 22.81 7.85
CA ALA A 100 14.16 24.25 7.74
C ALA A 100 13.13 24.60 6.65
N LEU A 101 13.22 23.96 5.47
CA LEU A 101 12.28 24.15 4.38
C LEU A 101 10.86 23.74 4.79
N LYS A 102 10.71 22.61 5.49
CA LYS A 102 9.40 22.16 6.02
C LYS A 102 8.82 23.16 7.02
N LEU A 103 9.64 23.68 7.93
CA LEU A 103 9.23 24.70 8.91
C LEU A 103 8.77 26.02 8.24
N LEU A 104 9.49 26.46 7.22
CA LEU A 104 9.14 27.68 6.47
C LEU A 104 7.84 27.53 5.68
N LEU A 105 7.61 26.37 5.07
CA LEU A 105 6.41 26.10 4.28
C LEU A 105 5.17 25.77 5.14
N ALA A 106 5.37 25.29 6.37
CA ALA A 106 4.30 24.97 7.32
C ALA A 106 3.71 26.21 8.02
N ASN A 107 4.42 27.34 8.05
CA ASN A 107 3.98 28.60 8.68
C ASN A 107 3.21 29.51 7.70
N LYS A 108 2.35 28.94 6.85
CA LYS A 108 1.48 29.70 5.94
C LYS A 108 0.05 29.76 6.45
#